data_AF-A0AAW7WAT2-F1
#
_entry.id   AF-A0AAW7WAT2-F1
#
_cell.length_a   1.000
_cell.length_b   1.000
_cell.length_c   1.000
_cell.angle_alpha   90.00
_cell.angle_beta   90.00
_cell.angle_gamma   90.00
#
_symmetry.space_group_name_H-M   'P 1'
#
loop_
_entity.id
_entity.type
_entity.pdbx_description
1 polymer ?
#
loop_
_entity_poly.entity_id
_entity_poly.type
_entity_poly.pdbx_seq_one_letter_code
_entity_poly.pdbx_strand_id
1 'polypeptide(L)'
;MKKLLSLGLLSLSVVALVACSQGKSSSSEASSTSEAKTEQSSEKKVPTEYKTAVTKAKQYAETVYMSKEGLRSQLVDFEKYSQEAADYAVENSGIDYKKQALEKAKQYQETMAMSPEAIREQLVSYEKFTQEEADSAVSNLN
;
A
#
# COMPACT_ATOMS: atom_id res chain seq x y z
N MET A 1 22.19 19.63 -21.87
CA MET A 1 23.00 18.76 -22.74
C MET A 1 22.39 17.38 -22.73
N LYS A 2 21.83 16.94 -23.87
CA LYS A 2 21.08 15.69 -24.04
C LYS A 2 22.07 14.58 -24.41
N LYS A 3 22.15 13.49 -23.64
CA LYS A 3 22.90 12.29 -24.03
C LYS A 3 21.91 11.13 -24.19
N LEU A 4 21.49 10.93 -25.43
CA LEU A 4 20.83 9.73 -25.91
C LEU A 4 21.93 8.76 -26.35
N LEU A 5 22.05 7.62 -25.68
CA LEU A 5 22.85 6.50 -26.15
C LEU A 5 21.88 5.39 -26.54
N SER A 6 21.56 5.37 -27.84
CA SER A 6 20.98 4.25 -28.55
C SER A 6 22.13 3.48 -29.20
N LEU A 7 22.34 2.25 -28.74
CA LEU A 7 23.12 1.17 -29.35
C LEU A 7 22.29 -0.07 -29.00
N GLY A 8 21.79 -0.92 -29.89
CA GLY A 8 22.12 -1.26 -31.26
C GLY A 8 21.84 -2.76 -31.34
N LEU A 9 20.83 -3.18 -32.10
CA LEU A 9 20.51 -4.59 -32.31
C LEU A 9 21.71 -5.31 -32.94
N LEU A 10 22.11 -6.46 -32.39
CA LEU A 10 22.85 -7.46 -33.14
C LEU A 10 22.25 -8.85 -32.92
N SER A 11 22.02 -9.48 -34.06
CA SER A 11 21.24 -10.66 -34.34
C SER A 11 21.93 -11.98 -33.95
N LEU A 12 21.10 -12.94 -33.56
CA LEU A 12 21.03 -14.32 -34.06
C LEU A 12 22.35 -15.09 -34.26
N SER A 13 22.59 -16.10 -33.40
CA SER A 13 23.11 -17.40 -33.83
C SER A 13 22.83 -18.46 -32.77
N VAL A 14 21.89 -19.35 -33.10
CA VAL A 14 21.72 -20.66 -32.48
C VAL A 14 22.73 -21.58 -33.14
N VAL A 15 23.67 -22.12 -32.36
CA VAL A 15 24.45 -23.30 -32.76
C VAL A 15 24.45 -24.25 -31.56
N ALA A 16 23.71 -25.33 -31.70
CA ALA A 16 23.77 -26.48 -30.81
C ALA A 16 24.96 -27.36 -31.22
N LEU A 17 25.80 -27.71 -30.25
CA LEU A 17 26.75 -28.82 -30.37
C LEU A 17 26.90 -29.49 -29.00
N VAL A 18 26.43 -30.73 -28.95
CA VAL A 18 26.46 -31.68 -27.84
C VAL A 18 27.83 -32.34 -27.76
N ALA A 19 28.41 -32.43 -26.56
CA ALA A 19 29.48 -33.37 -26.23
C ALA A 19 29.39 -33.76 -24.72
N CYS A 20 29.40 -35.07 -24.45
CA CYS A 20 29.15 -35.71 -23.16
C CYS A 20 30.39 -35.74 -22.24
N SER A 21 30.20 -35.62 -20.91
CA SER A 21 30.83 -36.49 -19.89
C SER A 21 30.49 -36.05 -18.43
N GLN A 22 29.77 -36.93 -17.73
CA GLN A 22 29.71 -37.25 -16.28
C GLN A 22 29.85 -36.15 -15.21
N GLY A 23 28.80 -36.01 -14.38
CA GLY A 23 28.94 -35.52 -13.01
C GLY A 23 27.68 -34.96 -12.32
N LYS A 24 26.90 -35.85 -11.67
CA LYS A 24 26.22 -35.65 -10.37
C LYS A 24 24.90 -34.84 -10.28
N SER A 25 23.82 -35.58 -9.93
CA SER A 25 22.63 -35.22 -9.11
C SER A 25 21.73 -34.06 -9.60
N SER A 26 20.39 -34.09 -9.59
CA SER A 26 19.33 -35.05 -9.31
C SER A 26 18.00 -34.34 -9.62
N SER A 27 17.05 -35.09 -10.17
CA SER A 27 15.59 -34.87 -10.25
C SER A 27 14.98 -33.97 -11.35
N SER A 28 14.40 -34.70 -12.32
CA SER A 28 13.24 -34.41 -13.15
C SER A 28 11.97 -34.15 -12.32
N GLU A 29 11.04 -33.30 -12.75
CA GLU A 29 9.83 -33.70 -13.50
C GLU A 29 8.87 -32.52 -13.74
N ALA A 30 8.15 -32.62 -14.87
CA ALA A 30 7.07 -31.75 -15.29
C ALA A 30 5.75 -32.08 -14.57
N SER A 31 4.85 -31.09 -14.48
CA SER A 31 3.41 -31.40 -14.49
C SER A 31 2.60 -30.24 -15.06
N SER A 32 1.91 -30.56 -16.15
CA SER A 32 0.79 -29.84 -16.73
C SER A 32 -0.39 -29.79 -15.75
N THR A 33 -1.11 -28.68 -15.66
CA THR A 33 -2.59 -28.72 -15.78
C THR A 33 -3.13 -27.34 -16.14
N SER A 34 -3.79 -27.30 -17.30
CA SER A 34 -4.82 -26.34 -17.68
C SER A 34 -5.97 -26.41 -16.68
N GLU A 35 -6.56 -25.27 -16.30
CA GLU A 35 -7.98 -25.03 -16.57
C GLU A 35 -8.41 -23.60 -16.25
N ALA A 36 -9.18 -23.08 -17.18
CA ALA A 36 -9.82 -21.78 -17.14
C ALA A 36 -11.11 -21.83 -16.32
N LYS A 37 -11.52 -20.62 -15.93
CA LYS A 37 -12.92 -20.17 -15.82
C LYS A 37 -13.69 -20.64 -14.60
N THR A 38 -13.88 -19.72 -13.67
CA THR A 38 -15.26 -19.36 -13.29
C THR A 38 -15.35 -17.87 -12.95
N GLU A 39 -15.64 -17.06 -13.96
CA GLU A 39 -16.59 -15.97 -13.75
C GLU A 39 -17.90 -16.62 -13.27
N GLN A 40 -18.14 -16.58 -11.97
CA GLN A 40 -19.46 -16.75 -11.41
C GLN A 40 -19.76 -15.54 -10.53
N SER A 41 -20.58 -14.66 -11.10
CA SER A 41 -21.43 -13.71 -10.41
C SER A 41 -22.23 -14.45 -9.32
N SER A 42 -21.60 -14.63 -8.17
CA SER A 42 -22.26 -14.85 -6.89
C SER A 42 -22.13 -13.52 -6.15
N GLU A 43 -23.26 -12.99 -5.73
CA GLU A 43 -23.37 -11.76 -4.96
C GLU A 43 -22.40 -11.83 -3.76
N LYS A 44 -21.23 -11.17 -3.87
CA LYS A 44 -20.13 -11.29 -2.91
C LYS A 44 -20.59 -10.75 -1.56
N LYS A 45 -21.03 -11.64 -0.67
CA LYS A 45 -21.19 -11.30 0.75
C LYS A 45 -19.83 -10.90 1.30
N VAL A 46 -19.69 -9.64 1.69
CA VAL A 46 -18.48 -9.10 2.33
C VAL A 46 -18.15 -9.97 3.56
N PRO A 47 -16.92 -10.50 3.68
CA PRO A 47 -16.50 -11.32 4.82
C PRO A 47 -16.69 -10.60 6.16
N THR A 48 -16.91 -11.36 7.24
CA THR A 48 -17.07 -10.79 8.59
C THR A 48 -15.83 -10.00 9.03
N GLU A 49 -14.64 -10.50 8.73
CA GLU A 49 -13.37 -9.83 9.03
C GLU A 49 -13.30 -8.42 8.42
N TYR A 50 -13.81 -8.24 7.20
CA TYR A 50 -13.77 -6.96 6.50
C TYR A 50 -14.70 -5.95 7.18
N LYS A 51 -15.86 -6.42 7.65
CA LYS A 51 -16.81 -5.58 8.40
C LYS A 51 -16.24 -5.13 9.73
N THR A 52 -15.56 -6.02 10.45
CA THR A 52 -14.93 -5.65 11.72
C THR A 52 -13.72 -4.74 11.52
N ALA A 53 -12.93 -4.95 10.46
CA ALA A 53 -11.85 -4.05 10.06
C ALA A 53 -12.37 -2.64 9.73
N VAL A 54 -13.49 -2.51 9.00
CA VAL A 54 -14.14 -1.21 8.75
C VAL A 54 -14.56 -0.53 10.06
N THR A 55 -15.15 -1.27 10.99
CA THR A 55 -15.53 -0.71 12.30
C THR A 55 -14.30 -0.24 13.08
N LYS A 56 -13.22 -1.04 13.09
CA LYS A 56 -11.96 -0.68 13.75
C LYS A 56 -11.31 0.54 13.12
N ALA A 57 -11.31 0.63 11.79
CA ALA A 57 -10.81 1.78 11.04
C ALA A 57 -11.50 3.08 11.47
N LYS A 58 -12.84 3.05 11.63
CA LYS A 58 -13.62 4.19 12.12
C LYS A 58 -13.26 4.58 13.55
N GLN A 59 -13.10 3.60 14.45
CA GLN A 59 -12.68 3.86 15.84
C GLN A 59 -11.32 4.56 15.92
N TYR A 60 -10.34 4.13 15.11
CA TYR A 60 -9.05 4.82 15.02
C TYR A 60 -9.19 6.21 14.42
N ALA A 61 -10.06 6.38 13.42
CA ALA A 61 -10.28 7.67 12.80
C ALA A 61 -10.83 8.72 13.79
N GLU A 62 -11.67 8.30 14.74
CA GLU A 62 -12.27 9.17 15.75
C GLU A 62 -11.30 9.65 16.83
N THR A 63 -10.20 8.93 17.06
CA THR A 63 -9.36 9.12 18.26
C THR A 63 -7.89 9.39 17.94
N VAL A 64 -7.36 8.80 16.87
CA VAL A 64 -5.93 8.84 16.55
C VAL A 64 -5.63 9.68 15.32
N TYR A 65 -6.61 9.96 14.45
CA TYR A 65 -6.41 10.82 13.26
C TYR A 65 -5.29 10.36 12.33
N MET A 66 -5.34 9.10 11.90
CA MET A 66 -4.31 8.48 11.04
C MET A 66 -4.49 8.81 9.56
N SER A 67 -3.39 8.76 8.80
CA SER A 67 -3.42 8.72 7.33
C SER A 67 -3.99 7.41 6.80
N LYS A 68 -4.30 7.34 5.51
CA LYS A 68 -4.75 6.10 4.88
C LYS A 68 -3.72 4.97 5.02
N GLU A 69 -2.45 5.27 4.71
CA GLU A 69 -1.36 4.30 4.82
C GLU A 69 -1.10 3.91 6.28
N GLY A 70 -1.04 4.88 7.19
CA GLY A 70 -0.85 4.61 8.61
C GLY A 70 -1.97 3.74 9.20
N LEU A 71 -3.22 4.00 8.82
CA LEU A 71 -4.35 3.21 9.25
C LEU A 71 -4.31 1.77 8.69
N ARG A 72 -3.93 1.61 7.42
CA ARG A 72 -3.74 0.28 6.82
C ARG A 72 -2.70 -0.52 7.60
N SER A 73 -1.51 0.06 7.83
CA SER A 73 -0.46 -0.59 8.61
C SER A 73 -0.91 -0.91 10.03
N GLN A 74 -1.63 0.00 10.70
CA GLN A 74 -2.18 -0.26 12.04
C GLN A 74 -3.11 -1.49 12.05
N LEU A 75 -3.99 -1.63 11.06
CA LEU A 75 -4.93 -2.74 10.97
C LEU A 75 -4.22 -4.08 10.71
N VAL A 76 -3.16 -4.10 9.90
CA VAL A 76 -2.39 -5.32 9.62
C VAL A 76 -1.45 -5.66 10.77
N ASP A 77 -0.59 -4.72 11.15
CA ASP A 77 0.54 -4.99 12.03
C ASP A 77 0.13 -5.09 13.50
N PHE A 78 -0.89 -4.36 13.94
CA PHE A 78 -1.33 -4.36 15.33
C PHE A 78 -2.60 -5.15 15.54
N GLU A 79 -3.65 -4.86 14.77
CA GLU A 79 -4.96 -5.53 14.89
C GLU A 79 -5.01 -6.91 14.24
N LYS A 80 -3.97 -7.27 13.47
CA LYS A 80 -3.78 -8.59 12.84
C LYS A 80 -4.87 -8.96 11.84
N TYR A 81 -5.49 -7.96 11.21
CA TYR A 81 -6.33 -8.19 10.04
C TYR A 81 -5.48 -8.66 8.85
N SER A 82 -6.07 -9.47 7.97
CA SER A 82 -5.48 -9.73 6.66
C SER A 82 -5.22 -8.44 5.89
N GLN A 83 -4.22 -8.44 5.01
CA GLN A 83 -3.90 -7.29 4.17
C GLN A 83 -5.13 -6.86 3.35
N GLU A 84 -5.88 -7.82 2.82
CA GLU A 84 -7.06 -7.56 2.02
C GLU A 84 -8.21 -6.96 2.83
N ALA A 85 -8.38 -7.37 4.10
CA ALA A 85 -9.36 -6.77 5.00
C ALA A 85 -9.00 -5.33 5.37
N ALA A 86 -7.71 -5.04 5.62
CA ALA A 86 -7.21 -3.70 5.89
C ALA A 86 -7.38 -2.77 4.68
N ASP A 87 -7.00 -3.23 3.49
CA ASP A 87 -7.19 -2.50 2.23
C ASP A 87 -8.67 -2.20 1.99
N TYR A 88 -9.53 -3.21 2.17
CA TYR A 88 -10.97 -3.00 2.09
C TYR A 88 -11.44 -1.96 3.12
N ALA A 89 -10.96 -2.01 4.36
CA ALA A 89 -11.41 -1.11 5.42
C ALA A 89 -11.04 0.35 5.16
N VAL A 90 -9.82 0.65 4.72
CA VAL A 90 -9.39 2.02 4.45
C VAL A 90 -10.08 2.62 3.22
N GLU A 91 -10.51 1.80 2.26
CA GLU A 91 -11.28 2.27 1.10
C GLU A 91 -12.80 2.39 1.37
N ASN A 92 -13.36 1.56 2.25
CA ASN A 92 -14.82 1.43 2.42
C ASN A 92 -15.34 1.97 3.76
N SER A 93 -14.49 2.57 4.58
CA SER A 93 -14.89 3.17 5.86
C SER A 93 -15.53 4.54 5.74
N GLY A 94 -15.38 5.24 4.61
CA GLY A 94 -15.90 6.60 4.42
C GLY A 94 -15.14 7.66 5.22
N ILE A 95 -13.88 7.38 5.59
CA ILE A 95 -13.01 8.32 6.29
C ILE A 95 -12.57 9.43 5.31
N ASP A 96 -12.68 10.68 5.75
CA ASP A 96 -12.13 11.84 5.05
C ASP A 96 -10.70 12.08 5.53
N TYR A 97 -9.72 11.61 4.76
CA TYR A 97 -8.31 11.72 5.13
C TYR A 97 -7.76 13.16 5.13
N LYS A 98 -8.37 14.10 4.40
CA LYS A 98 -8.02 15.53 4.53
C LYS A 98 -8.45 16.07 5.88
N LYS A 99 -9.64 15.67 6.36
CA LYS A 99 -10.08 15.99 7.72
C LYS A 99 -9.18 15.34 8.77
N GLN A 100 -8.77 14.08 8.58
CA GLN A 100 -7.83 13.42 9.50
C GLN A 100 -6.49 14.15 9.59
N ALA A 101 -5.95 14.59 8.45
CA ALA A 101 -4.71 15.38 8.42
C ALA A 101 -4.85 16.69 9.20
N LEU A 102 -5.98 17.39 9.07
CA LEU A 102 -6.25 18.63 9.80
C LEU A 102 -6.32 18.40 11.31
N GLU A 103 -7.04 17.37 11.78
CA GLU A 103 -7.13 17.08 13.21
C GLU A 103 -5.77 16.64 13.79
N LYS A 104 -4.99 15.86 13.04
CA LYS A 104 -3.60 15.53 13.41
C LYS A 104 -2.71 16.76 13.47
N ALA A 105 -2.85 17.67 12.51
CA ALA A 105 -2.10 18.93 12.46
C ALA A 105 -2.40 19.81 13.67
N LYS A 106 -3.69 19.99 14.02
CA LYS A 106 -4.11 20.70 15.24
C LYS A 106 -3.53 20.05 16.48
N GLN A 107 -3.59 18.72 16.58
CA GLN A 107 -3.00 17.99 17.69
C GLN A 107 -1.50 18.32 17.87
N TYR A 108 -0.72 18.33 16.79
CA TYR A 108 0.70 18.71 16.87
C TYR A 108 0.92 20.17 17.24
N GLN A 109 0.10 21.09 16.70
CA GLN A 109 0.16 22.50 17.04
C GLN A 109 -0.13 22.72 18.54
N GLU A 110 -1.19 22.11 19.07
CA GLU A 110 -1.66 22.30 20.43
C GLU A 110 -0.78 21.60 21.48
N THR A 111 -0.34 20.37 21.19
CA THR A 111 0.34 19.53 22.19
C THR A 111 1.87 19.60 22.11
N MET A 112 2.41 19.95 20.94
CA MET A 112 3.86 20.00 20.70
C MET A 112 4.36 21.37 20.27
N ALA A 113 3.48 22.37 20.10
CA ALA A 113 3.84 23.74 19.68
C ALA A 113 4.70 23.78 18.40
N MET A 114 4.46 22.83 17.48
CA MET A 114 5.20 22.73 16.23
C MET A 114 4.80 23.87 15.26
N SER A 115 5.74 24.34 14.44
CA SER A 115 5.45 25.30 13.37
C SER A 115 4.67 24.63 12.22
N PRO A 116 3.90 25.38 11.42
CA PRO A 116 3.16 24.81 10.29
C PRO A 116 4.03 24.01 9.31
N GLU A 117 5.27 24.47 9.06
CA GLU A 117 6.17 23.75 8.16
C GLU A 117 6.69 22.43 8.76
N ALA A 118 7.04 22.44 10.05
CA ALA A 118 7.43 21.21 10.75
C ALA A 118 6.25 20.22 10.82
N ILE A 119 5.02 20.71 10.99
CA ILE A 119 3.81 19.87 10.93
C ILE A 119 3.63 19.28 9.54
N ARG A 120 3.78 20.07 8.47
CA ARG A 120 3.68 19.58 7.08
C ARG A 120 4.66 18.44 6.84
N GLU A 121 5.94 18.63 7.21
CA GLU A 121 6.97 17.61 7.06
C GLU A 121 6.65 16.36 7.90
N GLN A 122 6.20 16.55 9.15
CA GLN A 122 5.82 15.44 10.03
C GLN A 122 4.68 14.60 9.46
N LEU A 123 3.63 15.27 8.94
CA LEU A 123 2.47 14.61 8.34
C LEU A 123 2.86 13.74 7.14
N VAL A 124 3.77 14.22 6.29
CA VAL A 124 4.20 13.47 5.09
C VAL A 124 5.22 12.39 5.45
N SER A 125 6.28 12.76 6.16
CA SER A 125 7.45 11.90 6.39
C SER A 125 7.20 10.81 7.40
N TYR A 126 6.46 11.09 8.47
CA TYR A 126 6.23 10.15 9.56
C TYR A 126 4.81 9.58 9.55
N GLU A 127 3.79 10.45 9.51
CA GLU A 127 2.40 10.03 9.56
C GLU A 127 1.90 9.47 8.22
N LYS A 128 2.65 9.64 7.12
CA LYS A 128 2.37 9.11 5.78
C LYS A 128 1.08 9.64 5.15
N PHE A 129 0.66 10.85 5.51
CA PHE A 129 -0.31 11.59 4.71
C PHE A 129 0.27 11.92 3.34
N THR A 130 -0.58 12.08 2.35
CA THR A 130 -0.16 12.64 1.05
C THR A 130 0.27 14.09 1.21
N GLN A 131 1.11 14.57 0.30
CA GLN A 131 1.51 15.98 0.29
C GLN A 131 0.30 16.91 0.22
N GLU A 132 -0.71 16.58 -0.60
CA GLU A 132 -1.93 17.40 -0.74
C GLU A 132 -2.73 17.48 0.57
N GLU A 133 -2.88 16.37 1.29
CA GLU A 133 -3.58 16.34 2.59
C GLU A 133 -2.82 17.17 3.63
N ALA A 134 -1.50 17.02 3.71
CA ALA A 134 -0.66 17.80 4.60
C ALA A 134 -0.72 19.30 4.27
N ASP A 135 -0.65 19.65 2.98
CA ASP A 135 -0.71 21.03 2.52
C ASP A 135 -2.05 21.68 2.84
N SER A 136 -3.13 20.94 2.59
CA SER A 136 -4.48 21.36 2.96
C SER A 136 -4.60 21.55 4.47
N ALA A 137 -4.10 20.60 5.28
CA ALA A 137 -4.20 20.66 6.72
C ALA A 137 -3.52 21.91 7.29
N VAL A 138 -2.26 22.16 6.94
CA VAL A 138 -1.49 23.29 7.49
C VAL A 138 -1.97 24.65 7.00
N SER A 139 -2.55 24.72 5.79
CA SER A 139 -3.17 25.94 5.28
C SER A 139 -4.46 26.32 6.02
N ASN A 140 -5.03 25.38 6.78
CA ASN A 140 -6.23 25.57 7.59
C ASN A 140 -5.94 25.59 9.11
N LEU A 141 -4.66 25.70 9.50
CA LEU A 141 -4.29 25.98 10.90
C LEU A 141 -4.43 27.48 11.20
N ASN A 142 -4.83 27.80 12.43
CA ASN A 142 -4.95 29.17 12.92
C ASN A 142 -3.68 29.63 13.64
#